data_AF-A0A931Q4C6-F1
#
_entry.id   AF-A0A931Q4C6-F1
#
_cell.length_a   1.000
_cell.length_b   1.000
_cell.length_c   1.000
_cell.angle_alpha   90.00
_cell.angle_beta   90.00
_cell.angle_gamma   90.00
#
_symmetry.space_group_name_H-M   'P 1'
#
loop_
_entity.id
_entity.type
_entity.pdbx_description
1 polymer ?
#
loop_
_entity_poly.entity_id
_entity_poly.type
_entity_poly.pdbx_seq_one_letter_code
_entity_poly.pdbx_strand_id
1 'polypeptide(L)' 'GFNLKAKLTMRKAYGFRSVENLQIALYHTLGNLPEPETTHKFC' A
#
# COMPACT_ATOMS: atom_id res chain seq x y z
N GLY A 1 5.65 -13.41 -7.41
CA GLY A 1 6.74 -12.49 -7.82
C GLY A 1 6.34 -11.03 -7.59
N PHE A 2 7.31 -10.15 -7.34
CA PHE A 2 7.08 -8.74 -6.98
C PHE A 2 6.35 -7.94 -8.07
N ASN A 3 6.55 -8.26 -9.35
CA ASN A 3 5.86 -7.59 -10.47
C ASN A 3 4.33 -7.76 -10.42
N LEU A 4 3.87 -8.96 -10.04
CA LEU A 4 2.44 -9.22 -9.86
C LEU A 4 1.88 -8.45 -8.66
N LYS A 5 2.65 -8.36 -7.58
CA LYS A 5 2.28 -7.62 -6.36
C LYS A 5 2.15 -6.13 -6.66
N ALA A 6 3.11 -5.55 -7.38
CA ALA A 6 3.05 -4.15 -7.81
C ALA A 6 1.82 -3.84 -8.67
N LYS A 7 1.52 -4.71 -9.67
CA LYS A 7 0.33 -4.57 -10.53
C LYS A 7 -0.97 -4.62 -9.73
N LEU A 8 -1.05 -5.51 -8.74
CA LEU A 8 -2.23 -5.63 -7.88
C LEU A 8 -2.38 -4.41 -6.95
N THR A 9 -1.29 -3.95 -6.34
CA THR A 9 -1.28 -2.76 -5.48
C THR A 9 -1.73 -1.52 -6.26
N MET A 10 -1.24 -1.33 -7.49
CA MET A 10 -1.67 -0.23 -8.36
C MET A 10 -3.17 -0.25 -8.65
N ARG A 11 -3.75 -1.43 -8.90
CA ARG A 11 -5.21 -1.57 -9.11
C ARG A 11 -6.02 -1.30 -7.85
N LYS A 12 -5.55 -1.76 -6.68
CA LYS A 12 -6.19 -1.51 -5.38
C LYS A 12 -6.13 -0.03 -4.98
N ALA A 13 -5.01 0.62 -5.25
CA ALA A 13 -4.77 2.03 -4.92
C ALA A 13 -5.43 3.02 -5.89
N TYR A 14 -6.04 2.54 -6.99
CA TYR A 14 -6.69 3.39 -8.00
C TYR A 14 -7.77 4.32 -7.41
N GLY A 15 -8.43 3.91 -6.32
CA GLY A 15 -9.43 4.71 -5.61
C GLY A 15 -8.89 5.99 -4.95
N PHE A 16 -7.58 6.06 -4.67
CA PHE A 16 -6.96 7.19 -3.97
C PHE A 16 -6.55 8.36 -4.87
N ARG A 17 -6.66 8.19 -6.20
CA ARG A 17 -6.51 9.22 -7.26
C ARG A 17 -5.27 10.14 -7.19
N SER A 18 -4.27 9.80 -6.39
CA SER A 18 -3.01 10.51 -6.25
C SER A 18 -1.84 9.55 -6.41
N VAL A 19 -0.78 10.02 -7.07
CA VAL A 19 0.46 9.27 -7.25
C VAL A 19 1.19 9.08 -5.93
N GLU A 20 1.09 10.03 -5.00
CA GLU A 20 1.70 9.95 -3.66
C GLU A 20 1.12 8.78 -2.86
N ASN A 21 -0.20 8.64 -2.86
CA ASN A 21 -0.89 7.51 -2.21
C ASN A 21 -0.49 6.17 -2.83
N LEU A 22 -0.27 6.13 -4.14
CA LEU A 22 0.22 4.94 -4.82
C LEU A 22 1.66 4.58 -4.40
N GLN A 23 2.55 5.56 -4.30
CA GLN A 23 3.92 5.35 -3.83
C GLN A 23 3.94 4.77 -2.41
N ILE A 24 3.16 5.35 -1.50
CA ILE A 24 3.02 4.87 -0.12
C ILE A 24 2.51 3.42 -0.09
N ALA A 25 1.45 3.11 -0.84
CA ALA A 25 0.92 1.75 -0.94
C ALA A 25 1.96 0.75 -1.51
N LEU A 26 2.78 1.17 -2.48
CA LEU A 26 3.88 0.36 -3.00
C LEU A 26 4.99 0.16 -1.98
N TYR A 27 5.35 1.18 -1.19
CA TYR A 27 6.35 1.05 -0.13
C TYR A 27 5.90 0.11 0.99
N HIS A 28 4.64 0.16 1.43
CA HIS A 28 4.13 -0.81 2.39
C HIS A 28 4.09 -2.23 1.81
N THR A 29 3.62 -2.40 0.56
CA THR A 29 3.43 -3.74 -0.01
C THR A 29 4.70 -4.40 -0.53
N LEU A 30 5.67 -3.64 -1.05
CA LEU A 30 6.93 -4.17 -1.59
C LEU A 30 8.09 -4.01 -0.60
N GLY A 31 8.10 -2.93 0.19
CA GLY A 31 9.19 -2.56 1.09
C GLY A 31 8.97 -2.91 2.57
N ASN A 32 7.83 -3.50 2.94
CA ASN A 32 7.49 -3.83 4.34
C ASN A 32 7.71 -2.66 5.30
N LEU A 33 7.35 -1.44 4.88
CA LEU A 33 7.44 -0.26 5.74
C LEU A 33 6.56 -0.48 6.98
N PRO A 34 7.10 -0.29 8.21
CA PRO A 34 6.34 -0.52 9.43
C PRO A 34 5.11 0.38 9.47
N GLU A 35 4.00 -0.20 9.88
CA GLU A 35 2.76 0.54 10.13
C GLU A 35 2.88 1.28 11.47
N PRO A 36 2.30 2.48 11.60
CA PRO A 36 2.26 3.20 12.86
C PRO A 36 1.45 2.41 13.90
N GLU A 37 1.85 2.49 15.16
CA GLU A 37 1.07 1.89 16.25
C GLU A 37 -0.27 2.64 16.40
N THR A 38 -1.39 1.97 16.12
CA THR A 38 -2.72 2.52 16.29
C THR A 38 -3.37 2.04 17.59
N THR A 39 -3.98 2.97 18.33
CA THR A 39 -4.71 2.67 19.58
C THR A 39 -5.95 1.79 19.34
N HIS A 40 -6.51 1.84 18.13
CA HIS A 40 -7.67 1.06 17.73
C HIS A 40 -7.30 0.11 16.58
N LYS A 41 -7.61 -1.17 16.76
CA LYS A 41 -7.52 -2.20 15.72
C LYS A 41 -8.95 -2.57 15.32
N PHE A 42 -9.21 -2.60 14.02
CA PHE A 42 -10.49 -3.08 13.51
C PHE A 42 -10.43 -4.62 13.52
N CYS A 43 -11.20 -5.25 14.41
CA CYS A 43 -11.30 -6.72 14.53
C CYS A 43 -12.33 -7.28 13.54
#